data_AF-A0A924BDL3-F1
#
_entry.id   AF-A0A924BDL3-F1
#
_cell.length_a   1.000
_cell.length_b   1.000
_cell.length_c   1.000
_cell.angle_alpha   90.00
_cell.angle_beta   90.00
_cell.angle_gamma   90.00
#
_symmetry.space_group_name_H-M   'P 1'
#
loop_
_entity.id
_entity.type
_entity.pdbx_description
1 polymer ?
#
loop_
_entity_poly.entity_id
_entity_poly.type
_entity_poly.pdbx_seq_one_letter_code
_entity_poly.pdbx_strand_id
1 'polypeptide(L)'
;MSFLDQLKIQAGAVKSRQDQQQVEHDTNTLATEQACSTLLFYFEEMVRQLNVIEPDGPKLSLDGKTPWPAMKLAGFQLDARKKTLRNREVFDYIAVGWQIVPRIGRPVSGNVSANFLPDLQRLEARLTMGWVQHERHEVRHPEKNTLQLVRLEYITQSRGNILVTPDHENAVLAFRLANLTGFQLANTTWPCAQVQRPVLDELAKMVCGQPSRFA
;
A
#
# COMPACT_ATOMS: atom_id res chain seq x y z
N MET A 1 -59.70 -5.81 10.66
CA MET A 1 -58.40 -5.11 10.66
C MET A 1 -58.35 -4.21 9.44
N SER A 2 -57.98 -2.93 9.60
CA SER A 2 -57.92 -1.97 8.48
C SER A 2 -56.58 -2.10 7.72
N PHE A 3 -56.57 -1.78 6.42
CA PHE A 3 -55.35 -1.68 5.63
C PHE A 3 -54.37 -0.64 6.23
N LEU A 4 -54.89 0.42 6.84
CA LEU A 4 -54.09 1.40 7.58
C LEU A 4 -53.32 0.76 8.76
N ASP A 5 -53.93 -0.20 9.45
CA ASP A 5 -53.28 -0.89 10.57
C ASP A 5 -52.17 -1.81 10.06
N GLN A 6 -52.38 -2.48 8.93
CA GLN A 6 -51.33 -3.27 8.25
C GLN A 6 -50.16 -2.38 7.79
N LEU A 7 -50.46 -1.21 7.21
CA LEU A 7 -49.44 -0.22 6.84
C LEU A 7 -48.66 0.30 8.05
N LYS A 8 -49.32 0.55 9.20
CA LYS A 8 -48.65 0.95 10.44
C LYS A 8 -47.71 -0.12 10.98
N ILE A 9 -48.13 -1.38 10.94
CA ILE A 9 -47.30 -2.52 11.36
C ILE A 9 -46.08 -2.66 10.43
N GLN A 10 -46.29 -2.57 9.11
CA GLN A 10 -45.20 -2.62 8.13
C GLN A 10 -44.23 -1.45 8.29
N ALA A 11 -44.74 -0.22 8.43
CA ALA A 11 -43.93 0.97 8.65
C ALA A 11 -43.13 0.89 9.96
N GLY A 12 -43.75 0.39 11.04
CA GLY A 12 -43.07 0.16 12.32
C GLY A 12 -41.92 -0.85 12.21
N ALA A 13 -42.12 -1.94 11.48
CA ALA A 13 -41.09 -2.95 11.25
C ALA A 13 -39.93 -2.44 10.37
N VAL A 14 -40.21 -1.57 9.40
CA VAL A 14 -39.16 -0.92 8.59
C VAL A 14 -38.38 0.08 9.43
N LYS A 15 -39.08 0.89 10.23
CA LYS A 15 -38.45 1.91 11.09
C LYS A 15 -37.55 1.27 12.15
N SER A 16 -38.00 0.20 12.81
CA SER A 16 -37.17 -0.49 13.82
C SER A 16 -35.90 -1.10 13.22
N ARG A 17 -35.96 -1.64 11.99
CA ARG A 17 -34.77 -2.12 11.27
C ARG A 17 -33.81 -1.00 10.92
N GLN A 18 -34.33 0.14 10.47
CA GLN A 18 -33.51 1.34 10.18
C GLN A 18 -32.82 1.86 11.44
N ASP A 19 -33.53 1.91 12.57
CA ASP A 19 -32.97 2.34 13.85
C ASP A 19 -31.85 1.39 14.32
N GLN A 20 -32.04 0.07 14.19
CA GLN A 20 -31.01 -0.93 14.52
C GLN A 20 -29.77 -0.79 13.62
N GLN A 21 -29.96 -0.66 12.30
CA GLN A 21 -28.85 -0.46 11.36
C GLN A 21 -28.09 0.83 11.66
N GLN A 22 -28.78 1.91 12.01
CA GLN A 22 -28.14 3.17 12.35
C GLN A 22 -27.25 3.04 13.61
N VAL A 23 -27.71 2.31 14.63
CA VAL A 23 -26.91 2.05 15.84
C VAL A 23 -25.68 1.19 15.54
N GLU A 24 -25.83 0.15 14.71
CA GLU A 24 -24.70 -0.69 14.27
C GLU A 24 -23.67 0.13 13.50
N HIS A 25 -24.09 0.96 12.55
CA HIS A 25 -23.19 1.82 11.80
C HIS A 25 -22.47 2.85 12.66
N ASP A 26 -23.17 3.46 13.63
CA ASP A 26 -22.55 4.42 14.54
C ASP A 26 -21.48 3.73 15.41
N THR A 27 -21.74 2.50 15.86
CA THR A 27 -20.79 1.67 16.62
C THR A 27 -19.58 1.31 15.78
N ASN A 28 -19.79 0.85 14.54
CA ASN A 28 -18.71 0.49 13.61
C ASN A 28 -17.87 1.71 13.26
N THR A 29 -18.50 2.86 13.01
CA THR A 29 -17.80 4.12 12.74
C THR A 29 -16.88 4.50 13.90
N LEU A 30 -17.36 4.44 15.15
CA LEU A 30 -16.55 4.75 16.32
C LEU A 30 -15.36 3.78 16.47
N ALA A 31 -15.58 2.48 16.29
CA ALA A 31 -14.52 1.48 16.37
C ALA A 31 -13.44 1.70 15.29
N THR A 32 -13.86 2.00 14.05
CA THR A 32 -12.94 2.30 12.95
C THR A 32 -12.12 3.55 13.21
N GLU A 33 -12.74 4.62 13.72
CA GLU A 33 -12.03 5.87 14.02
C GLU A 33 -11.03 5.71 15.18
N GLN A 34 -11.36 4.90 16.20
CA GLN A 34 -10.44 4.56 17.28
C GLN A 34 -9.24 3.76 16.78
N ALA A 35 -9.47 2.78 15.90
CA ALA A 35 -8.41 2.00 15.28
C ALA A 35 -7.52 2.88 14.38
N CYS A 36 -8.12 3.74 13.56
CA CYS A 36 -7.39 4.70 12.71
C CYS A 36 -6.52 5.66 13.54
N SER A 37 -7.06 6.18 14.64
CA SER A 37 -6.31 7.07 15.54
C SER A 37 -5.12 6.35 16.16
N THR A 38 -5.32 5.11 16.64
CA THR A 38 -4.24 4.27 17.20
C THR A 38 -3.15 4.00 16.16
N LEU A 39 -3.55 3.66 14.94
CA LEU A 39 -2.66 3.40 13.82
C LEU A 39 -1.88 4.65 13.41
N LEU A 40 -2.54 5.81 13.38
CA LEU A 40 -1.91 7.10 13.07
C LEU A 40 -0.79 7.42 14.06
N PHE A 41 -1.07 7.37 15.37
CA PHE A 41 -0.07 7.64 16.40
C PHE A 41 1.12 6.66 16.34
N TYR A 42 0.84 5.38 16.07
CA TYR A 42 1.89 4.39 15.89
C TYR A 42 2.76 4.71 14.67
N PHE A 43 2.15 5.06 13.53
CA PHE A 43 2.90 5.42 12.33
C PHE A 43 3.70 6.71 12.48
N GLU A 44 3.20 7.71 13.21
CA GLU A 44 3.97 8.93 13.52
C GLU A 44 5.26 8.62 14.27
N GLU A 45 5.19 7.75 15.28
CA GLU A 45 6.36 7.31 16.03
C GLU A 45 7.28 6.46 15.16
N MET A 46 6.74 5.48 14.45
CA MET A 46 7.49 4.60 13.56
C MET A 46 8.25 5.40 12.49
N VAL A 47 7.58 6.29 11.76
CA VAL A 47 8.19 7.13 10.71
C VAL A 47 9.33 7.97 11.27
N ARG A 48 9.16 8.54 12.47
CA ARG A 48 10.21 9.31 13.13
C ARG A 48 11.44 8.46 13.42
N GLN A 49 11.26 7.26 13.97
CA GLN A 49 12.38 6.35 14.26
C GLN A 49 13.05 5.81 12.99
N LEU A 50 12.25 5.43 11.99
CA LEU A 50 12.74 4.90 10.71
C LEU A 50 13.58 5.93 9.94
N ASN A 51 13.20 7.21 10.00
CA ASN A 51 13.99 8.30 9.40
C ASN A 51 15.34 8.53 10.10
N VAL A 52 15.49 8.11 11.36
CA VAL A 52 16.76 8.22 12.09
C VAL A 52 17.66 7.03 11.78
N ILE A 53 17.11 5.80 11.80
CA ILE A 53 17.91 4.60 11.64
C ILE A 53 18.22 4.26 10.17
N GLU A 54 17.38 4.73 9.23
CA GLU A 54 17.46 4.43 7.79
C GLU A 54 17.77 2.95 7.51
N PRO A 55 16.83 2.03 7.80
CA PRO A 55 17.12 0.61 7.82
C PRO A 55 17.49 0.09 6.41
N ASP A 56 18.09 -1.11 6.39
CA ASP A 56 18.38 -1.80 5.14
C ASP A 56 17.08 -2.09 4.36
N GLY A 57 17.14 -1.85 3.06
CA GLY A 57 16.04 -2.08 2.13
C GLY A 57 16.02 -3.50 1.55
N PRO A 58 14.95 -3.86 0.82
CA PRO A 58 14.84 -5.16 0.19
C PRO A 58 15.91 -5.38 -0.88
N LYS A 59 16.26 -6.65 -1.12
CA LYS A 59 17.12 -7.04 -2.25
C LYS A 59 16.30 -6.97 -3.54
N LEU A 60 16.52 -5.91 -4.31
CA LEU A 60 15.79 -5.66 -5.56
C LEU A 60 16.51 -6.24 -6.77
N SER A 61 15.73 -6.76 -7.71
CA SER A 61 16.19 -7.14 -9.05
C SER A 61 15.00 -7.12 -10.00
N LEU A 62 15.18 -6.55 -11.19
CA LEU A 62 14.12 -6.47 -12.20
C LEU A 62 13.95 -7.77 -12.97
N ASP A 63 15.04 -8.44 -13.31
CA ASP A 63 15.11 -9.68 -14.10
C ASP A 63 15.38 -10.93 -13.23
N GLY A 64 15.68 -10.75 -11.94
CA GLY A 64 16.10 -11.80 -11.01
C GLY A 64 17.55 -12.24 -11.16
N LYS A 65 18.30 -11.67 -12.11
CA LYS A 65 19.70 -12.02 -12.42
C LYS A 65 20.66 -10.89 -12.07
N THR A 66 20.20 -9.66 -12.27
CA THR A 66 20.95 -8.43 -12.04
C THR A 66 20.47 -7.82 -10.72
N PRO A 67 21.14 -8.10 -9.59
CA PRO A 67 20.78 -7.51 -8.32
C PRO A 67 21.11 -6.02 -8.31
N TRP A 68 20.24 -5.23 -7.68
CA TRP A 68 20.53 -3.84 -7.34
C TRP A 68 21.63 -3.79 -6.26
N PRO A 69 22.33 -2.65 -6.10
CA PRO A 69 23.24 -2.45 -4.98
C PRO A 69 22.51 -2.59 -3.64
N ALA A 70 23.26 -2.66 -2.54
CA ALA A 70 22.65 -2.63 -1.21
C ALA A 70 21.80 -1.35 -1.07
N MET A 71 20.51 -1.52 -0.80
CA MET A 71 19.54 -0.43 -0.69
C MET A 71 19.29 -0.09 0.77
N LYS A 72 18.83 1.14 1.04
CA LYS A 72 18.28 1.58 2.31
C LYS A 72 16.92 2.22 2.12
N LEU A 73 16.12 2.24 3.18
CA LEU A 73 14.85 2.94 3.23
C LEU A 73 15.07 4.34 3.82
N ALA A 74 14.57 5.37 3.16
CA ALA A 74 14.78 6.75 3.58
C ALA A 74 13.59 7.65 3.22
N GLY A 75 13.49 8.79 3.90
CA GLY A 75 12.47 9.80 3.61
C GLY A 75 11.05 9.30 3.83
N PHE A 76 10.82 8.61 4.95
CA PHE A 76 9.50 8.19 5.36
C PHE A 76 8.62 9.41 5.63
N GLN A 77 7.42 9.40 5.07
CA GLN A 77 6.42 10.45 5.19
C GLN A 77 5.07 9.83 5.51
N LEU A 78 4.37 10.43 6.45
CA LEU A 78 3.01 10.06 6.83
C LEU A 78 2.04 11.11 6.28
N ASP A 79 0.98 10.65 5.65
CA ASP A 79 -0.16 11.44 5.21
C ASP A 79 -1.44 10.82 5.77
N ALA A 80 -2.36 11.66 6.21
CA ALA A 80 -3.66 11.22 6.71
C ALA A 80 -4.72 12.22 6.28
N ARG A 81 -5.78 11.71 5.67
CA ARG A 81 -6.86 12.53 5.14
C ARG A 81 -8.18 12.16 5.79
N LYS A 82 -9.03 13.16 6.00
CA LYS A 82 -10.41 12.98 6.45
C LYS A 82 -11.42 13.26 5.34
N LYS A 83 -12.61 12.67 5.48
CA LYS A 83 -13.80 12.93 4.66
C LYS A 83 -15.01 13.15 5.56
N THR A 84 -16.06 13.72 5.00
CA THR A 84 -17.35 13.81 5.67
C THR A 84 -18.19 12.58 5.33
N LEU A 85 -18.60 11.83 6.35
CA LEU A 85 -19.52 10.71 6.25
C LEU A 85 -20.68 10.94 7.22
N ARG A 86 -21.92 11.00 6.71
CA ARG A 86 -23.14 11.17 7.53
C ARG A 86 -23.04 12.35 8.53
N ASN A 87 -22.59 13.51 8.05
CA ASN A 87 -22.35 14.74 8.83
C ASN A 87 -21.29 14.62 9.97
N ARG A 88 -20.41 13.60 9.91
CA ARG A 88 -19.25 13.49 10.80
C ARG A 88 -17.97 13.48 9.98
N GLU A 89 -16.91 14.05 10.52
CA GLU A 89 -15.56 13.89 9.94
C GLU A 89 -15.00 12.54 10.38
N VAL A 90 -14.60 11.74 9.40
CA VAL A 90 -14.00 10.41 9.59
C VAL A 90 -12.73 10.30 8.75
N PHE A 91 -11.83 9.38 9.08
CA PHE A 91 -10.65 9.12 8.26
C PHE A 91 -11.07 8.60 6.87
N ASP A 92 -10.42 9.10 5.82
CA ASP A 92 -10.59 8.59 4.46
C ASP A 92 -9.48 7.60 4.13
N TYR A 93 -8.24 7.96 4.42
CA TYR A 93 -7.09 7.07 4.35
C TYR A 93 -5.95 7.55 5.25
N ILE A 94 -5.05 6.62 5.57
CA ILE A 94 -3.76 6.88 6.19
C ILE A 94 -2.68 6.23 5.33
N ALA A 95 -1.67 6.98 4.91
CA ALA A 95 -0.63 6.53 4.00
C ALA A 95 0.77 6.79 4.57
N VAL A 96 1.66 5.81 4.46
CA VAL A 96 3.10 5.97 4.77
C VAL A 96 3.90 5.66 3.51
N GLY A 97 4.57 6.66 2.97
CA GLY A 97 5.43 6.52 1.79
C GLY A 97 6.91 6.70 2.14
N TRP A 98 7.80 6.01 1.42
CA TRP A 98 9.24 6.18 1.55
C TRP A 98 9.97 5.92 0.23
N GLN A 99 11.25 6.28 0.20
CA GLN A 99 12.15 6.04 -0.91
C GLN A 99 13.06 4.84 -0.61
N ILE A 100 13.35 4.06 -1.64
CA ILE A 100 14.31 2.97 -1.62
C ILE A 100 15.48 3.42 -2.49
N VAL A 101 16.61 3.76 -1.86
CA VAL A 101 17.79 4.35 -2.52
C VAL A 101 19.05 3.53 -2.19
N PRO A 102 20.13 3.61 -2.99
CA PRO A 102 21.36 2.93 -2.65
C PRO A 102 21.89 3.39 -1.29
N ARG A 103 22.37 2.44 -0.50
CA ARG A 103 22.90 2.72 0.84
C ARG A 103 24.18 3.55 0.80
N ILE A 104 24.99 3.35 -0.24
CA ILE A 104 26.22 4.10 -0.49
C ILE A 104 26.16 4.70 -1.89
N GLY A 105 26.47 5.99 -2.00
CA GLY A 105 26.56 6.69 -3.27
C GLY A 105 25.21 7.22 -3.79
N ARG A 106 25.22 7.64 -5.05
CA ARG A 106 24.04 8.16 -5.76
C ARG A 106 23.35 7.02 -6.52
N PRO A 107 22.04 7.13 -6.81
CA PRO A 107 21.36 6.22 -7.73
C PRO A 107 22.16 6.02 -9.02
N VAL A 108 22.51 4.78 -9.31
CA VAL A 108 23.30 4.39 -10.48
C VAL A 108 22.35 3.95 -11.59
N SER A 109 22.69 4.27 -12.84
CA SER A 109 21.97 3.75 -14.00
C SER A 109 22.28 2.27 -14.18
N GLY A 110 21.24 1.45 -14.24
CA GLY A 110 21.29 0.05 -14.61
C GLY A 110 20.69 -0.15 -16.01
N ASN A 111 21.06 -1.24 -16.67
CA ASN A 111 20.42 -1.64 -17.91
C ASN A 111 19.96 -3.09 -17.82
N VAL A 112 18.81 -3.38 -18.43
CA VAL A 112 18.34 -4.75 -18.66
C VAL A 112 17.86 -4.83 -20.10
N SER A 113 18.22 -5.91 -20.78
CA SER A 113 17.80 -6.17 -22.16
C SER A 113 16.86 -7.36 -22.19
N ALA A 114 15.76 -7.24 -22.93
CA ALA A 114 14.81 -8.31 -23.18
C ALA A 114 14.60 -8.49 -24.69
N ASN A 115 14.70 -9.74 -25.13
CA ASN A 115 14.48 -10.18 -26.51
C ASN A 115 13.13 -10.89 -26.70
N PHE A 116 12.39 -11.17 -25.62
CA PHE A 116 11.10 -11.83 -25.65
C PHE A 116 10.00 -10.95 -25.04
N LEU A 117 8.86 -10.86 -25.72
CA LEU A 117 7.70 -10.06 -25.31
C LEU A 117 7.20 -10.34 -23.87
N PRO A 118 7.08 -11.59 -23.41
CA PRO A 118 6.63 -11.87 -22.03
C PRO A 118 7.60 -11.36 -20.96
N ASP A 119 8.90 -11.47 -21.19
CA ASP A 119 9.92 -11.00 -20.25
C ASP A 119 9.96 -9.47 -20.20
N LEU A 120 9.79 -8.82 -21.35
CA LEU A 120 9.68 -7.37 -21.44
C LEU A 120 8.46 -6.86 -20.66
N GLN A 121 7.28 -7.48 -20.83
CA GLN A 121 6.07 -7.11 -20.07
C GLN A 121 6.26 -7.27 -18.56
N ARG A 122 6.94 -8.34 -18.11
CA ARG A 122 7.25 -8.54 -16.69
C ARG A 122 8.18 -7.45 -16.16
N LEU A 123 9.19 -7.06 -16.93
CA LEU A 123 10.12 -5.98 -16.55
C LEU A 123 9.39 -4.64 -16.46
N GLU A 124 8.57 -4.30 -17.45
CA GLU A 124 7.78 -3.07 -17.46
C GLU A 124 6.77 -3.02 -16.31
N ALA A 125 6.13 -4.15 -15.98
CA ALA A 125 5.24 -4.25 -14.82
C ALA A 125 6.00 -3.99 -13.51
N ARG A 126 7.21 -4.54 -13.34
CA ARG A 126 8.05 -4.31 -12.14
C ARG A 126 8.55 -2.88 -12.06
N LEU A 127 8.97 -2.28 -13.18
CA LEU A 127 9.39 -0.88 -13.26
C LEU A 127 8.24 0.07 -12.89
N THR A 128 7.05 -0.19 -13.43
CA THR A 128 5.84 0.59 -13.14
C THR A 128 5.43 0.46 -11.68
N MET A 129 5.39 -0.76 -11.15
CA MET A 129 5.02 -1.02 -9.75
C MET A 129 6.03 -0.45 -8.76
N GLY A 130 7.32 -0.47 -9.11
CA GLY A 130 8.40 0.11 -8.31
C GLY A 130 8.52 1.63 -8.40
N TRP A 131 7.72 2.30 -9.24
CA TRP A 131 7.88 3.71 -9.60
C TRP A 131 9.32 4.05 -10.00
N VAL A 132 9.95 3.14 -10.77
CA VAL A 132 11.34 3.27 -11.18
C VAL A 132 11.41 4.11 -12.45
N GLN A 133 12.21 5.18 -12.43
CA GLN A 133 12.48 5.97 -13.62
C GLN A 133 13.26 5.15 -14.63
N HIS A 134 12.75 5.08 -15.86
CA HIS A 134 13.36 4.28 -16.93
C HIS A 134 13.12 4.88 -18.31
N GLU A 135 14.03 4.58 -19.22
CA GLU A 135 13.96 4.87 -20.65
C GLU A 135 13.98 3.57 -21.45
N ARG A 136 13.18 3.54 -22.52
CA ARG A 136 13.07 2.39 -23.41
C ARG A 136 13.77 2.69 -24.73
N HIS A 137 14.75 1.86 -25.06
CA HIS A 137 15.52 1.94 -26.29
C HIS A 137 15.30 0.67 -27.13
N GLU A 138 14.79 0.84 -28.35
CA GLU A 138 14.66 -0.26 -29.30
C GLU A 138 15.98 -0.46 -30.04
N VAL A 139 16.65 -1.59 -29.79
CA VAL A 139 17.87 -1.95 -30.51
C VAL A 139 17.48 -2.76 -31.73
N ARG A 140 17.73 -2.20 -32.91
CA ARG A 140 17.42 -2.81 -34.21
C ARG A 140 18.69 -3.33 -34.88
N HIS A 141 18.54 -4.36 -35.69
CA HIS A 141 19.65 -4.91 -36.45
C HIS A 141 20.15 -3.87 -37.48
N PRO A 142 21.46 -3.57 -37.52
CA PRO A 142 22.02 -2.48 -38.34
C PRO A 142 21.75 -2.65 -39.85
N GLU A 143 21.73 -3.89 -40.35
CA GLU A 143 21.53 -4.16 -41.79
C GLU A 143 20.07 -4.42 -42.20
N LYS A 144 19.24 -4.97 -41.30
CA LYS A 144 17.88 -5.45 -41.63
C LYS A 144 16.77 -4.57 -41.05
N ASN A 145 17.13 -3.62 -40.19
CA ASN A 145 16.22 -2.74 -39.45
C ASN A 145 15.11 -3.49 -38.67
N THR A 146 15.30 -4.78 -38.43
CA THR A 146 14.39 -5.62 -37.64
C THR A 146 14.68 -5.42 -36.15
N LEU A 147 13.64 -5.36 -35.33
CA LEU A 147 13.78 -5.25 -33.86
C LEU A 147 14.50 -6.49 -33.31
N GLN A 148 15.64 -6.27 -32.66
CA GLN A 148 16.48 -7.36 -32.14
C GLN A 148 16.26 -7.55 -30.63
N LEU A 149 16.27 -6.45 -29.88
CA LEU A 149 16.03 -6.45 -28.43
C LEU A 149 15.57 -5.07 -27.97
N VAL A 150 14.86 -5.06 -26.85
CA VAL A 150 14.50 -3.82 -26.14
C VAL A 150 15.44 -3.69 -24.95
N ARG A 151 16.15 -2.56 -24.88
CA ARG A 151 16.99 -2.19 -23.74
C ARG A 151 16.24 -1.18 -22.87
N LEU A 152 16.10 -1.51 -21.59
CA LEU A 152 15.54 -0.62 -20.58
C LEU A 152 16.70 -0.10 -19.74
N GLU A 153 16.95 1.21 -19.81
CA GLU A 153 17.86 1.90 -18.91
C GLU A 153 17.06 2.47 -17.76
N TYR A 154 17.47 2.22 -16.52
CA TYR A 154 16.71 2.60 -15.34
C TYR A 154 17.63 3.12 -14.24
N ILE A 155 17.08 3.95 -13.37
CA ILE A 155 17.79 4.43 -12.19
C ILE A 155 17.51 3.46 -11.03
N THR A 156 18.55 3.07 -10.29
CA THR A 156 18.42 2.22 -9.08
C THR A 156 17.80 2.98 -7.91
N GLN A 157 16.55 3.39 -8.08
CA GLN A 157 15.72 4.07 -7.10
C GLN A 157 14.28 3.58 -7.24
N SER A 158 13.63 3.32 -6.11
CA SER A 158 12.24 2.88 -6.03
C SER A 158 11.53 3.56 -4.87
N ARG A 159 10.24 3.25 -4.68
CA ARG A 159 9.40 3.78 -3.60
C ARG A 159 8.58 2.67 -2.97
N GLY A 160 8.48 2.69 -1.65
CA GLY A 160 7.54 1.85 -0.89
C GLY A 160 6.39 2.68 -0.36
N ASN A 161 5.24 2.02 -0.15
CA ASN A 161 4.05 2.65 0.39
C ASN A 161 3.20 1.66 1.19
N ILE A 162 2.62 2.13 2.29
CA ILE A 162 1.51 1.51 3.01
C ILE A 162 0.33 2.44 2.89
N LEU A 163 -0.75 2.00 2.27
CA LEU A 163 -2.03 2.73 2.25
C LEU A 163 -3.05 1.95 3.06
N VAL A 164 -3.67 2.62 4.03
CA VAL A 164 -4.73 2.08 4.87
C VAL A 164 -6.03 2.79 4.54
N THR A 165 -7.03 2.04 4.08
CA THR A 165 -8.37 2.53 3.78
C THR A 165 -9.36 1.96 4.79
N PRO A 166 -9.91 2.79 5.68
CA PRO A 166 -10.98 2.37 6.60
C PRO A 166 -12.31 2.11 5.88
N ASP A 167 -12.97 1.05 6.31
CA ASP A 167 -14.37 0.74 6.04
C ASP A 167 -15.18 0.91 7.34
N HIS A 168 -15.88 2.06 7.43
CA HIS A 168 -16.72 2.42 8.57
C HIS A 168 -18.03 1.64 8.63
N GLU A 169 -18.45 1.00 7.53
CA GLU A 169 -19.68 0.20 7.53
C GLU A 169 -19.43 -1.16 8.15
N ASN A 170 -18.27 -1.77 7.89
CA ASN A 170 -17.94 -3.12 8.33
C ASN A 170 -16.97 -3.19 9.53
N ALA A 171 -16.49 -2.05 10.04
CA ALA A 171 -15.48 -1.98 11.10
C ALA A 171 -14.16 -2.69 10.75
N VAL A 172 -13.64 -2.40 9.54
CA VAL A 172 -12.48 -3.08 8.96
C VAL A 172 -11.50 -2.07 8.36
N LEU A 173 -10.20 -2.37 8.41
CA LEU A 173 -9.16 -1.60 7.73
C LEU A 173 -8.55 -2.43 6.59
N ALA A 174 -8.60 -1.91 5.37
CA ALA A 174 -7.93 -2.49 4.22
C ALA A 174 -6.50 -1.91 4.09
N PHE A 175 -5.50 -2.77 4.09
CA PHE A 175 -4.10 -2.43 3.93
C PHE A 175 -3.64 -2.79 2.53
N ARG A 176 -3.03 -1.82 1.85
CA ARG A 176 -2.35 -1.98 0.58
C ARG A 176 -0.86 -1.70 0.79
N LEU A 177 -0.06 -2.75 0.69
CA LEU A 177 1.38 -2.73 0.93
C LEU A 177 2.11 -2.83 -0.41
N ALA A 178 2.85 -1.80 -0.79
CA ALA A 178 3.59 -1.73 -2.03
C ALA A 178 5.10 -1.67 -1.77
N ASN A 179 5.83 -2.58 -2.41
CA ASN A 179 7.29 -2.63 -2.43
C ASN A 179 8.00 -2.78 -1.07
N LEU A 180 7.40 -3.49 -0.11
CA LEU A 180 8.02 -3.74 1.20
C LEU A 180 9.19 -4.73 1.13
N THR A 181 8.99 -5.86 0.43
CA THR A 181 9.98 -6.97 0.37
C THR A 181 10.59 -7.15 -1.03
N GLY A 182 10.06 -6.46 -2.04
CA GLY A 182 10.45 -6.55 -3.44
C GLY A 182 9.43 -5.84 -4.34
N PHE A 183 9.55 -5.92 -5.66
CA PHE A 183 8.54 -5.35 -6.57
C PHE A 183 7.24 -6.16 -6.53
N GLN A 184 6.41 -5.89 -5.53
CA GLN A 184 5.18 -6.61 -5.22
C GLN A 184 4.16 -5.70 -4.56
N LEU A 185 2.89 -6.06 -4.73
CA LEU A 185 1.76 -5.47 -4.07
C LEU A 185 1.05 -6.55 -3.25
N ALA A 186 0.86 -6.33 -1.96
CA ALA A 186 0.06 -7.17 -1.09
C ALA A 186 -1.14 -6.38 -0.57
N ASN A 187 -2.32 -7.00 -0.61
CA ASN A 187 -3.54 -6.43 -0.04
C ASN A 187 -3.99 -7.37 1.07
N THR A 188 -4.23 -6.82 2.26
CA THR A 188 -4.76 -7.56 3.40
C THR A 188 -5.79 -6.71 4.12
N THR A 189 -6.65 -7.35 4.89
CA THR A 189 -7.81 -6.71 5.48
C THR A 189 -7.94 -7.18 6.91
N TRP A 190 -7.93 -6.23 7.86
CA TRP A 190 -7.95 -6.53 9.29
C TRP A 190 -9.18 -5.94 9.97
N PRO A 191 -9.89 -6.70 10.81
CA PRO A 191 -10.93 -6.15 11.67
C PRO A 191 -10.35 -5.09 12.62
N CYS A 192 -11.05 -3.97 12.82
CA CYS A 192 -10.56 -2.86 13.64
C CYS A 192 -10.18 -3.29 15.07
N ALA A 193 -10.89 -4.26 15.64
CA ALA A 193 -10.60 -4.82 16.97
C ALA A 193 -9.22 -5.50 17.09
N GLN A 194 -8.70 -6.03 15.98
CA GLN A 194 -7.41 -6.72 15.92
C GLN A 194 -6.24 -5.77 15.63
N VAL A 195 -6.53 -4.56 15.14
CA VAL A 195 -5.50 -3.54 14.82
C VAL A 195 -5.03 -2.90 16.11
N GLN A 196 -4.13 -3.60 16.78
CA GLN A 196 -3.47 -3.18 18.02
C GLN A 196 -1.95 -3.18 17.83
N ARG A 197 -1.23 -2.66 18.83
CA ARG A 197 0.25 -2.57 18.81
C ARG A 197 0.95 -3.85 18.34
N PRO A 198 0.60 -5.08 18.79
CA PRO A 198 1.31 -6.28 18.35
C PRO A 198 1.20 -6.54 16.85
N VAL A 199 0.04 -6.27 16.24
CA VAL A 199 -0.16 -6.43 14.79
C VAL A 199 0.59 -5.35 14.02
N LEU A 200 0.61 -4.11 14.54
CA LEU A 200 1.38 -3.01 13.95
C LEU A 200 2.90 -3.24 14.05
N ASP A 201 3.37 -3.88 15.12
CA ASP A 201 4.78 -4.28 15.26
C ASP A 201 5.18 -5.33 14.22
N GLU A 202 4.28 -6.28 13.90
CA GLU A 202 4.52 -7.22 12.79
C GLU A 202 4.58 -6.48 11.43
N LEU A 203 3.75 -5.45 11.22
CA LEU A 203 3.87 -4.61 10.02
C LEU A 203 5.20 -3.85 9.99
N ALA A 204 5.64 -3.27 11.11
CA ALA A 204 6.93 -2.57 11.21
C ALA A 204 8.12 -3.50 10.93
N LYS A 205 8.07 -4.75 11.44
CA LYS A 205 9.06 -5.79 11.10
C LYS A 205 9.10 -6.04 9.60
N MET A 206 7.93 -6.17 8.95
CA MET A 206 7.84 -6.37 7.51
C MET A 206 8.48 -5.22 6.72
N VAL A 207 8.24 -3.96 7.14
CA VAL A 207 8.88 -2.77 6.54
C VAL A 207 10.39 -2.84 6.67
N CYS A 208 10.92 -3.29 7.80
CA CYS A 208 12.35 -3.44 8.04
C CYS A 208 12.95 -4.73 7.42
N GLY A 209 12.21 -5.45 6.59
CA GLY A 209 12.68 -6.70 5.96
C GLY A 209 12.86 -7.87 6.93
N GLN A 210 12.32 -7.78 8.14
CA GLN A 210 12.35 -8.86 9.13
C GLN A 210 11.18 -9.85 8.88
N PRO A 211 11.32 -11.12 9.31
CA PRO A 211 10.21 -12.07 9.30
C PRO A 211 9.01 -11.50 10.05
N SER A 212 7.85 -11.52 9.39
CA SER A 212 6.61 -10.93 9.90
C SER A 212 5.43 -11.88 9.66
N ARG A 213 4.46 -11.86 10.56
CA ARG A 213 3.18 -12.57 10.47
C ARG A 213 2.01 -11.70 10.01
N PHE A 214 2.30 -10.52 9.46
CA PHE A 214 1.26 -9.57 9.04
C PHE A 214 0.52 -9.97 7.75
N ALA A 215 1.14 -10.85 6.94
CA ALA A 215 0.64 -11.27 5.64
C ALA A 215 -0.54 -12.25 5.72
#